data_AF-A0A920VF67-F1
#
_entry.id   AF-A0A920VF67-F1
#
_cell.length_a   1.000
_cell.length_b   1.000
_cell.length_c   1.000
_cell.angle_alpha   90.00
_cell.angle_beta   90.00
_cell.angle_gamma   90.00
#
_symmetry.space_group_name_H-M   'P 1'
#
loop_
_entity.id
_entity.type
_entity.pdbx_description
1 polymer ?
#
loop_
_entity_poly.entity_id
_entity_poly.type
_entity_poly.pdbx_seq_one_letter_code
_entity_poly.pdbx_strand_id
1 'polypeptide(L)'
;MKIARFRSNGRTVYGVVQGDKVVEIRGSIYTRFRLTDTKHELQDVKLLSPTDPTEIWCPGLNFANHLEYAAGVLGDDHRKYPHTLTLGLRRGVPSRELMNP
;
A
#
# COMPACT_ATOMS: atom_id res chain seq x y z
N MET A 1 12.14 -8.16 -4.87
CA MET A 1 11.02 -8.41 -5.81
C MET A 1 10.02 -7.28 -5.68
N LYS A 2 9.56 -6.68 -6.79
CA LYS A 2 8.52 -5.63 -6.79
C LYS A 2 7.25 -6.20 -7.42
N ILE A 3 6.13 -6.17 -6.70
CA ILE A 3 4.83 -6.63 -7.20
C ILE A 3 3.96 -5.41 -7.45
N ALA A 4 3.31 -5.37 -8.61
CA ALA A 4 2.36 -4.33 -8.98
C ALA A 4 0.98 -4.94 -9.22
N ARG A 5 -0.04 -4.22 -8.78
CA ARG A 5 -1.42 -4.38 -9.26
C ARG A 5 -1.62 -3.33 -10.35
N PHE A 6 -2.09 -3.74 -11.52
CA PHE A 6 -2.26 -2.83 -12.65
C PHE A 6 -3.46 -3.20 -13.49
N ARG A 7 -3.92 -2.24 -14.30
CA ARG A 7 -4.96 -2.45 -15.30
C ARG A 7 -4.34 -2.48 -16.69
N SER A 8 -4.64 -3.55 -17.43
CA SER A 8 -4.30 -3.72 -18.84
C SER A 8 -5.49 -4.34 -19.56
N ASN A 9 -5.83 -3.84 -20.76
CA ASN A 9 -6.95 -4.32 -21.57
C ASN A 9 -8.27 -4.45 -20.80
N GLY A 10 -8.58 -3.45 -19.97
CA GLY A 10 -9.80 -3.41 -19.13
C GLY A 10 -9.79 -4.37 -17.93
N ARG A 11 -8.76 -5.21 -17.76
CA ARG A 11 -8.65 -6.20 -16.68
C ARG A 11 -7.68 -5.72 -15.61
N THR A 12 -8.03 -5.92 -14.35
CA THR A 12 -7.10 -5.74 -13.22
C THR A 12 -6.35 -7.04 -12.98
N VAL A 13 -5.01 -6.98 -13.01
CA VAL A 13 -4.12 -8.12 -12.83
C VAL A 13 -2.96 -7.75 -11.91
N TYR A 14 -2.26 -8.77 -11.42
CA TYR A 14 -1.00 -8.60 -10.68
C TYR A 14 0.18 -9.00 -11.57
N GLY A 15 1.35 -8.43 -11.31
CA GLY A 15 2.58 -8.76 -12.00
C GLY A 15 3.83 -8.42 -11.22
N VAL A 16 4.96 -8.97 -11.65
CA VAL A 16 6.28 -8.65 -11.12
C VAL A 16 6.94 -7.60 -12.02
N VAL A 17 7.38 -6.49 -11.43
CA VAL A 17 8.08 -5.42 -12.14
C VAL A 17 9.55 -5.79 -12.31
N GLN A 18 10.02 -5.76 -13.56
CA GLN A 18 11.39 -6.08 -13.97
C GLN A 18 11.89 -4.97 -14.92
N GLY A 19 12.69 -4.04 -14.38
CA GLY A 19 13.08 -2.83 -15.11
C GLY A 19 11.84 -2.03 -15.52
N ASP A 20 11.71 -1.77 -16.82
CA ASP A 20 10.61 -0.99 -17.39
C ASP A 20 9.43 -1.85 -17.84
N LYS A 21 9.37 -3.12 -17.43
CA LYS A 21 8.31 -4.07 -17.79
C LYS A 21 7.63 -4.65 -16.56
N VAL A 22 6.39 -5.10 -16.75
CA VAL A 22 5.67 -5.91 -15.78
C VAL A 22 5.26 -7.24 -16.41
N VAL A 23 5.64 -8.33 -15.75
CA VAL A 23 5.28 -9.71 -16.15
C VAL A 23 4.07 -10.14 -15.33
N GLU A 24 2.98 -10.52 -15.98
CA GLU A 24 1.78 -10.97 -15.28
C GLU A 24 2.07 -12.22 -14.44
N ILE A 25 1.33 -12.36 -13.34
CA ILE A 25 1.34 -13.58 -12.53
C ILE A 25 0.02 -14.33 -12.66
N ARG A 26 0.11 -15.65 -12.54
CA ARG A 26 -1.05 -16.54 -12.35
C ARG A 26 -1.02 -17.10 -10.94
N GLY A 27 -2.06 -16.83 -10.16
CA GLY A 27 -2.19 -17.23 -8.76
C GLY A 27 -2.45 -16.03 -7.84
N SER A 28 -2.06 -16.14 -6.58
CA SER A 28 -2.27 -15.11 -5.56
C SER A 28 -0.94 -14.57 -5.04
N ILE A 29 -0.85 -13.26 -4.88
CA ILE A 29 0.30 -12.59 -4.24
C ILE A 29 0.43 -12.91 -2.75
N TYR A 30 -0.63 -13.44 -2.13
CA TYR A 30 -0.66 -13.79 -0.71
C TYR A 30 -0.34 -15.27 -0.44
N THR A 31 -0.32 -16.10 -1.48
CA THR A 31 -0.02 -17.54 -1.34
C THR A 31 1.03 -17.96 -2.34
N ARG A 32 0.63 -18.65 -3.41
CA ARG A 32 1.52 -19.13 -4.48
C ARG A 32 1.10 -18.51 -5.80
N PHE A 33 2.10 -18.13 -6.58
CA PHE A 33 1.92 -17.68 -7.95
C PHE A 33 3.10 -18.15 -8.82
N ARG A 34 2.90 -18.09 -10.13
CA ARG A 34 3.95 -18.25 -11.13
C ARG A 34 3.91 -17.09 -12.12
N LEU A 35 5.05 -16.74 -12.69
CA LEU A 35 5.12 -15.81 -13.82
C LEU A 35 4.43 -16.44 -15.03
N THR A 36 3.81 -15.62 -15.87
CA THR A 36 3.31 -16.00 -17.18
C THR A 36 4.26 -15.47 -18.27
N ASP A 37 3.97 -15.79 -19.52
CA ASP A 37 4.68 -15.22 -20.67
C ASP A 37 4.15 -13.84 -21.08
N THR A 38 3.07 -13.37 -20.46
CA THR A 38 2.46 -12.06 -20.75
C THR A 38 3.26 -10.94 -20.10
N LYS A 39 3.77 -10.04 -20.93
CA LYS A 39 4.55 -8.87 -20.50
C LYS A 39 3.89 -7.60 -21.02
N HIS A 40 3.94 -6.56 -20.21
CA HIS A 40 3.52 -5.21 -20.58
C HIS A 40 4.66 -4.24 -20.31
N GLU A 41 4.81 -3.23 -21.16
CA GLU A 41 5.66 -2.09 -20.81
C GLU A 41 5.00 -1.33 -19.65
N LEU A 42 5.80 -0.91 -18.67
CA LEU A 42 5.30 -0.27 -17.46
C LEU A 42 4.60 1.06 -17.77
N GLN A 43 5.05 1.76 -18.83
CA GLN A 43 4.45 2.99 -19.32
C GLN A 43 3.05 2.81 -19.93
N ASP A 44 2.72 1.60 -20.40
CA ASP A 44 1.47 1.30 -21.11
C ASP A 44 0.36 0.78 -20.19
N VAL A 45 0.70 0.50 -18.92
CA VAL A 45 -0.25 0.01 -17.92
C VAL A 45 -0.65 1.10 -16.94
N LYS A 46 -1.90 1.02 -16.46
CA LYS A 46 -2.32 1.87 -15.34
C LYS A 46 -1.99 1.17 -14.03
N LEU A 47 -0.97 1.64 -13.32
CA LEU A 47 -0.70 1.19 -11.94
C LEU A 47 -1.86 1.53 -11.00
N LEU A 48 -2.20 0.60 -10.13
CA LEU A 48 -3.22 0.73 -9.10
C LEU A 48 -2.56 0.65 -7.71
N SER A 49 -3.36 0.81 -6.65
CA SER A 49 -2.91 0.47 -5.30
C SER A 49 -2.36 -0.97 -5.28
N PRO A 50 -1.24 -1.24 -4.59
CA PRO A 50 -0.57 -2.54 -4.64
C PRO A 50 -1.41 -3.68 -4.05
N THR A 51 -2.44 -3.35 -3.28
CA THR A 51 -3.40 -4.27 -2.68
C THR A 51 -4.78 -3.62 -2.62
N ASP A 52 -5.79 -4.41 -2.24
CA ASP A 52 -7.17 -4.02 -1.99
C ASP A 52 -7.51 -4.43 -0.55
N PRO A 53 -7.00 -3.68 0.46
CA PRO A 53 -7.08 -4.11 1.85
C PRO A 53 -8.48 -3.88 2.41
N THR A 54 -8.96 -4.81 3.23
CA THR A 54 -10.23 -4.64 3.98
C THR A 54 -10.08 -3.65 5.13
N GLU A 55 -8.89 -3.58 5.73
CA GLU A 55 -8.56 -2.69 6.84
C GLU A 55 -7.16 -2.11 6.69
N ILE A 56 -6.97 -0.88 7.17
CA ILE A 56 -5.68 -0.21 7.22
C ILE A 56 -5.44 0.26 8.65
N TRP A 57 -4.39 -0.28 9.27
CA TRP A 57 -3.95 0.06 10.61
C TRP A 57 -2.74 0.98 10.52
N CYS A 58 -2.84 2.15 11.16
CA CYS A 58 -1.84 3.21 11.07
C CYS A 58 -1.22 3.46 12.45
N PRO A 59 -0.06 2.88 12.77
CA PRO A 59 0.63 3.19 14.02
C PRO A 59 1.11 4.64 14.02
N GLY A 60 0.68 5.39 15.03
CA GLY A 60 1.13 6.77 15.25
C GLY A 60 2.44 6.81 16.05
N LEU A 61 3.18 7.91 15.92
CA LEU A 61 4.36 8.20 16.75
C LEU A 61 5.49 7.15 16.65
N ASN A 62 5.67 6.56 15.45
CA ASN A 62 6.66 5.50 15.20
C ASN A 62 8.06 6.03 14.80
N PHE A 63 8.36 7.31 15.06
CA PHE A 63 9.65 7.93 14.77
C PHE A 63 10.04 8.90 15.90
N ALA A 64 11.32 8.92 16.28
CA ALA A 64 11.83 9.72 17.40
C ALA A 64 11.58 11.22 17.23
N ASN A 65 11.81 11.77 16.04
CA ASN A 65 11.54 13.17 15.74
C ASN A 65 10.05 13.53 15.77
N HIS A 66 9.16 12.60 15.39
CA HIS A 66 7.70 12.80 15.51
C HIS A 66 7.27 12.80 16.97
N LEU A 67 7.91 11.99 17.82
CA LEU A 67 7.68 11.98 19.26
C LEU A 67 8.12 13.31 19.90
N GLU A 68 9.27 13.85 19.52
CA GLU A 68 9.77 15.15 20.02
C GLU A 68 8.80 16.30 19.69
N TYR A 69 8.34 16.39 18.43
CA TYR A 69 7.34 17.38 18.04
C TYR A 69 6.02 17.18 18.79
N ALA A 70 5.52 15.94 18.85
CA ALA A 70 4.28 15.62 19.54
C ALA A 70 4.36 15.97 21.04
N ALA A 71 5.50 15.72 21.70
CA ALA A 71 5.73 16.09 23.09
C ALA A 71 5.67 17.61 23.30
N GLY A 72 6.25 18.39 22.39
CA GLY A 72 6.19 19.86 22.43
C GLY A 72 4.78 20.42 22.23
N VAL A 73 3.93 19.74 21.45
CA VAL A 73 2.56 20.20 21.14
C VAL A 73 1.54 19.72 22.18
N LEU A 74 1.67 18.49 22.68
CA LEU A 74 0.68 17.86 23.56
C LEU A 74 0.88 18.20 25.04
N GLY A 75 2.01 18.84 25.41
CA GLY A 75 2.26 19.30 26.77
C GLY A 75 2.44 18.18 27.80
N ASP A 76 2.69 16.95 27.35
CA ASP A 76 2.76 15.77 28.20
C ASP A 76 4.22 15.48 28.61
N ASP A 77 4.50 15.56 29.91
CA ASP A 77 5.83 15.31 30.50
C ASP A 77 6.09 13.81 30.73
N HIS A 78 5.11 12.94 30.46
CA HIS A 78 5.28 11.49 30.52
C HIS A 78 6.01 10.94 29.29
N ARG A 79 7.30 11.27 29.22
CA ARG A 79 8.28 10.68 28.30
C ARG A 79 8.47 9.20 28.62
N LYS A 80 7.72 8.36 27.94
CA LYS A 80 8.21 7.02 27.63
C LYS A 80 8.13 6.84 26.14
N TYR A 81 9.28 6.54 25.52
CA TYR A 81 9.27 5.83 24.25
C TYR A 81 8.26 4.71 24.37
N PRO A 82 7.24 4.65 23.51
CA PRO A 82 6.26 3.60 23.62
C PRO A 82 7.01 2.27 23.51
N HIS A 83 7.06 1.50 24.59
CA HIS A 83 7.53 0.11 24.56
C HIS A 83 6.52 -0.78 23.79
N THR A 84 5.39 -0.21 23.35
CA THR A 84 4.30 -0.90 22.67
C THR A 84 3.63 0.04 21.66
N LEU A 85 3.36 -0.48 20.46
CA LEU A 85 2.78 0.27 19.33
C LEU A 85 1.35 0.75 19.65
N THR A 86 1.05 2.05 19.50
CA THR A 86 -0.32 2.57 19.53
C THR A 86 -0.90 2.58 18.11
N LEU A 87 -2.04 1.90 17.91
CA LEU A 87 -2.60 1.61 16.59
C LEU A 87 -3.93 2.37 16.38
N GLY A 88 -4.01 3.20 15.33
CA GLY A 88 -5.27 3.82 14.87
C GLY A 88 -5.89 3.06 13.70
N LEU A 89 -7.22 2.88 13.68
CA LEU A 89 -7.95 2.21 12.60
C LEU A 89 -8.54 3.25 11.63
N ARG A 90 -8.25 3.11 10.33
CA ARG A 90 -8.95 3.86 9.27
C ARG A 90 -9.62 2.86 8.32
N ARG A 91 -10.96 2.87 8.28
CA ARG A 91 -11.71 2.07 7.29
C ARG A 91 -11.54 2.70 5.90
N GLY A 92 -11.11 1.90 4.91
CA GLY A 92 -11.00 2.35 3.53
C GLY A 92 -12.40 2.56 2.94
N VAL A 93 -12.71 3.78 2.52
CA VAL A 93 -13.95 4.07 1.77
C VAL A 93 -13.74 3.61 0.32
N PRO A 94 -14.65 2.81 -0.27
CA PRO A 94 -14.49 2.34 -1.65
C PRO A 94 -14.46 3.52 -2.63
N SER A 95 -13.59 3.41 -3.64
CA SER A 95 -13.21 4.47 -4.59
C SER A 95 -14.32 4.94 -5.56
N ARG A 96 -15.59 4.62 -5.30
CA ARG A 96 -16.73 4.93 -6.18
C ARG A 96 -17.50 6.21 -5.80
N GLU A 97 -17.22 6.85 -4.67
CA GLU A 97 -17.97 8.04 -4.22
C GLU A 97 -17.26 9.39 -4.48
N LEU A 98 -16.11 9.42 -5.17
CA LEU A 98 -15.35 10.67 -5.43
C LEU A 98 -15.47 11.21 -6.88
N MET A 99 -16.60 10.97 -7.53
CA MET A 99 -16.91 11.49 -8.88
C MET A 99 -18.44 11.56 -8.93
N ASN A 100 -19.15 12.68 -8.89
CA ASN A 100 -18.99 14.08 -9.30
C ASN A 100 -20.36 14.77 -9.00
N PRO A 101 -20.61 16.06 -9.25
CA PRO A 101 -19.84 17.29 -9.02
C PRO A 101 -20.21 18.02 -7.71
#